data_AF-A0A0A1I0N0-F1
#
_entry.id   AF-A0A0A1I0N0-F1
#
_cell.length_a   1.000
_cell.length_b   1.000
_cell.length_c   1.000
_cell.angle_alpha   90.00
_cell.angle_beta   90.00
_cell.angle_gamma   90.00
#
_symmetry.space_group_name_H-M   'P 1'
#
loop_
_entity.id
_entity.type
_entity.pdbx_description
1 polymer ?
#
loop_
_entity_poly.entity_id
_entity_poly.type
_entity_poly.pdbx_seq_one_letter_code
_entity_poly.pdbx_strand_id
1 'polypeptide(L)'
;MGSRLFSFDDLLQDGDHEGLHEDGASTHMEPARDLEDERFQSALADAIANLPERERLVLALYYDEELNLKEIGEVLGVSESRVSQLHSQCAARLRGRLGEWRAR
;
A
#
# COMPACT_ATOMS: atom_id res chain seq x y z
N MET A 1 15.81 42.45 1.44
CA MET A 1 16.69 42.03 2.56
C MET A 1 16.21 40.67 3.01
N GLY A 2 16.89 39.61 2.55
CA GLY A 2 16.48 38.23 2.75
C GLY A 2 16.62 37.79 4.20
N SER A 3 15.59 37.12 4.70
CA SER A 3 15.61 36.40 5.97
C SER A 3 16.72 35.36 5.94
N ARG A 4 17.71 35.53 6.82
CA ARG A 4 18.82 34.60 7.00
C ARG A 4 18.24 33.35 7.65
N LEU A 5 18.16 32.28 6.87
CA LEU A 5 17.78 30.94 7.31
C LEU A 5 18.83 30.50 8.34
N PHE A 6 18.49 30.50 9.62
CA PHE A 6 19.34 29.88 10.64
C PHE A 6 19.16 28.36 10.50
N SER A 7 20.26 27.67 10.24
CA SER A 7 20.30 26.22 10.11
C SER A 7 19.98 25.60 11.46
N PHE A 8 19.04 24.66 11.47
CA PHE A 8 18.58 23.94 12.67
C PHE A 8 19.69 23.15 13.38
N ASP A 9 20.83 22.95 12.69
CA ASP A 9 22.04 22.31 13.21
C ASP A 9 22.77 23.15 14.28
N ASP A 10 22.62 24.48 14.27
CA ASP A 10 23.40 25.39 15.14
C ASP A 10 22.76 25.59 16.54
N LEU A 11 21.53 25.09 16.75
CA LEU A 11 20.82 25.21 18.04
C LEU A 11 21.02 23.99 18.96
N LEU A 12 21.62 22.92 18.43
CA LEU A 12 21.84 21.66 19.17
C LEU A 12 23.25 21.56 19.77
N GLN A 13 24.11 22.55 19.52
CA GLN A 13 25.49 22.62 20.03
C GLN A 13 25.66 23.75 21.05
N ASP A 14 24.80 23.82 22.06
CA ASP A 14 25.17 24.43 23.33
C ASP A 14 24.19 23.98 24.43
N GLY A 15 24.59 22.97 25.19
CA GLY A 15 23.79 22.49 26.32
C GLY A 15 24.12 21.07 26.75
N ASP A 16 25.38 20.80 27.10
CA ASP A 16 25.65 19.80 28.14
C ASP A 16 24.83 20.21 29.37
N HIS A 17 23.75 19.50 29.71
CA HIS A 17 23.30 19.22 31.08
C HIS A 17 21.99 18.40 31.09
N GLU A 18 22.17 17.14 31.51
CA GLU A 18 21.29 16.39 32.42
C GLU A 18 19.89 15.95 31.96
N GLY A 19 19.81 14.65 31.66
CA GLY A 19 18.83 13.75 32.28
C GLY A 19 17.36 14.12 32.15
N LEU A 20 16.79 13.91 30.97
CA LEU A 20 15.35 13.79 30.79
C LEU A 20 15.05 12.56 29.94
N HIS A 21 14.15 11.73 30.47
CA HIS A 21 13.68 10.49 29.87
C HIS A 21 13.15 10.74 28.45
N GLU A 22 13.82 10.22 27.43
CA GLU A 22 13.26 10.09 26.09
C GLU A 22 12.29 8.90 26.08
N ASP A 23 11.15 9.09 26.74
CA ASP A 23 9.97 8.26 26.58
C ASP A 23 9.00 9.05 25.70
N GLY A 24 9.00 8.73 24.41
CA GLY A 24 8.25 9.49 23.42
C GLY A 24 8.77 9.23 22.04
N ALA A 25 8.49 8.04 21.52
CA ALA A 25 8.65 7.71 20.12
C ALA A 25 8.16 8.90 19.28
N SER A 26 9.10 9.59 18.65
CA SER A 26 8.86 10.60 17.64
C SER A 26 8.30 9.89 16.41
N THR A 27 7.01 9.55 16.48
CA THR A 27 6.18 9.30 15.31
C THR A 27 5.97 10.63 14.60
N HIS A 28 7.04 11.19 14.03
CA HIS A 28 6.92 12.12 12.93
C HIS A 28 6.56 11.27 11.70
N MET A 29 5.30 10.83 11.65
CA MET A 29 4.66 10.40 10.42
C MET A 29 4.71 11.62 9.50
N GLU A 30 5.49 11.54 8.43
CA GLU A 30 5.62 12.61 7.45
C GLU A 30 4.26 12.79 6.76
N PRO A 31 3.55 13.94 6.93
CA PRO A 31 2.19 14.10 6.40
C PRO A 31 2.11 13.92 4.88
N ALA A 32 3.22 14.13 4.17
CA ALA A 32 3.33 13.90 2.74
C ALA A 32 3.26 12.40 2.38
N ARG A 33 3.82 11.51 3.20
CA ARG A 33 3.78 10.05 2.98
C ARG A 33 2.39 9.49 3.24
N ASP A 34 1.74 9.94 4.32
CA ASP A 34 0.38 9.49 4.65
C ASP A 34 -0.61 9.82 3.52
N LEU A 35 -0.50 11.03 2.94
CA LEU A 35 -1.31 11.43 1.78
C LEU A 35 -1.01 10.61 0.52
N GLU A 36 0.24 10.18 0.31
CA GLU A 36 0.60 9.33 -0.83
C GLU A 36 0.02 7.92 -0.66
N ASP A 37 0.09 7.37 0.56
CA ASP A 37 -0.46 6.07 0.91
C ASP A 37 -1.99 6.05 0.77
N GLU A 38 -2.70 7.08 1.25
CA GLU A 38 -4.15 7.20 1.09
C GLU A 38 -4.55 7.25 -0.39
N ARG A 39 -3.84 8.02 -1.21
CA ARG A 39 -4.10 8.10 -2.65
C ARG A 39 -3.82 6.79 -3.36
N PHE A 40 -2.78 6.06 -2.96
CA PHE A 40 -2.46 4.74 -3.50
C PHE A 40 -3.54 3.72 -3.14
N GLN A 41 -3.99 3.70 -1.87
CA GLN A 41 -5.06 2.83 -1.40
C GLN A 41 -6.37 3.08 -2.17
N SER A 42 -6.73 4.35 -2.39
CA SER A 42 -7.90 4.70 -3.20
C SER A 42 -7.76 4.19 -4.65
N ALA A 43 -6.60 4.39 -5.27
CA ALA A 43 -6.37 3.93 -6.64
C ALA A 43 -6.39 2.39 -6.75
N LEU A 44 -5.87 1.69 -5.75
CA LEU A 44 -5.93 0.22 -5.67
C LEU A 44 -7.38 -0.26 -5.49
N ALA A 45 -8.14 0.35 -4.60
CA ALA A 45 -9.55 0.02 -4.38
C ALA A 45 -10.37 0.19 -5.67
N ASP A 46 -10.18 1.32 -6.37
CA ASP A 46 -10.82 1.57 -7.67
C ASP A 46 -10.38 0.55 -8.73
N ALA A 47 -9.09 0.18 -8.74
CA ALA A 47 -8.58 -0.83 -9.66
C ALA A 47 -9.22 -2.20 -9.41
N ILE A 48 -9.36 -2.60 -8.15
CA ILE A 48 -10.02 -3.86 -7.75
C ILE A 48 -11.52 -3.83 -8.09
N ALA A 49 -12.21 -2.70 -7.84
CA ALA A 49 -13.63 -2.54 -8.12
C ALA A 49 -13.97 -2.71 -9.61
N ASN A 50 -13.03 -2.34 -10.50
CA ASN A 50 -13.16 -2.44 -11.95
C ASN A 50 -12.69 -3.78 -12.54
N LEU A 51 -12.24 -4.74 -11.72
CA LEU A 51 -11.90 -6.06 -12.20
C LEU A 51 -13.15 -6.79 -12.72
N PRO A 52 -12.98 -7.69 -13.71
CA PRO A 52 -14.03 -8.64 -14.04
C PRO A 52 -14.51 -9.38 -12.80
N GLU A 53 -15.81 -9.61 -12.68
CA GLU A 53 -16.44 -10.18 -11.49
C GLU A 53 -15.80 -11.50 -11.05
N ARG A 54 -15.44 -12.37 -12.01
CA ARG A 54 -14.75 -13.64 -11.72
C ARG A 54 -13.35 -13.44 -11.13
N GLU A 55 -12.62 -12.42 -11.56
CA GLU A 55 -11.28 -12.12 -11.03
C GLU A 55 -11.39 -11.55 -9.62
N ARG A 56 -12.34 -10.63 -9.38
CA ARG A 56 -12.62 -10.08 -8.04
C ARG A 56 -13.06 -11.16 -7.05
N LEU A 57 -13.90 -12.10 -7.49
CA LEU A 57 -14.33 -13.23 -6.67
C LEU A 57 -13.15 -14.16 -6.31
N VAL A 58 -12.23 -14.41 -7.24
CA VAL A 58 -11.01 -15.18 -6.94
C VAL A 58 -10.16 -14.47 -5.89
N LEU A 59 -10.03 -13.13 -5.95
CA LEU A 59 -9.30 -12.38 -4.92
C LEU A 59 -9.99 -12.45 -3.56
N ALA A 60 -11.30 -12.27 -3.48
CA ALA A 60 -12.05 -12.35 -2.22
C ALA A 60 -11.90 -13.74 -1.57
N LEU A 61 -12.07 -14.82 -2.36
CA LEU A 61 -11.91 -16.17 -1.84
C LEU A 61 -10.47 -16.47 -1.38
N TYR A 62 -9.47 -15.86 -2.01
CA TYR A 62 -8.06 -16.09 -1.67
C TYR A 62 -7.58 -15.25 -0.47
N TYR A 63 -7.98 -13.98 -0.41
CA TYR A 63 -7.48 -13.03 0.59
C TYR A 63 -8.42 -12.82 1.78
N ASP A 64 -9.74 -12.90 1.58
CA ASP A 64 -10.73 -12.70 2.65
C ASP A 64 -11.09 -14.05 3.30
N GLU A 65 -11.29 -15.09 2.49
CA GLU A 65 -11.68 -16.44 2.96
C GLU A 65 -10.50 -17.41 3.11
N GLU A 66 -9.28 -16.96 2.81
CA GLU A 66 -8.02 -17.71 2.94
C GLU A 66 -8.00 -19.07 2.21
N LEU A 67 -8.83 -19.25 1.17
CA LEU A 67 -8.89 -20.50 0.40
C LEU A 67 -7.70 -20.64 -0.54
N ASN A 68 -7.22 -21.88 -0.70
CA ASN A 68 -6.20 -22.18 -1.69
C ASN A 68 -6.79 -22.35 -3.10
N LEU A 69 -5.94 -22.34 -4.14
CA LEU A 69 -6.38 -22.39 -5.54
C LEU A 69 -7.23 -23.61 -5.90
N LYS A 70 -7.01 -24.75 -5.23
CA LYS A 70 -7.77 -25.97 -5.44
C LYS A 70 -9.18 -25.82 -4.86
N GLU A 71 -9.30 -25.36 -3.62
CA GLU A 71 -10.58 -25.10 -2.95
C GLU A 71 -11.41 -24.06 -3.70
N ILE A 72 -10.77 -22.98 -4.16
CA ILE A 72 -11.41 -21.97 -5.01
C ILE A 72 -11.92 -22.60 -6.32
N GLY A 73 -11.15 -23.52 -6.92
CA GLY A 73 -11.57 -24.24 -8.11
C GLY A 73 -12.83 -25.07 -7.87
N GLU A 74 -12.89 -25.76 -6.74
CA GLU A 74 -14.06 -26.53 -6.30
C GLU A 74 -15.29 -25.64 -6.08
N VAL A 75 -15.14 -24.49 -5.40
CA VAL A 75 -16.21 -23.50 -5.17
C VAL A 75 -16.74 -22.91 -6.49
N LEU A 76 -15.84 -22.60 -7.43
CA LEU A 76 -16.19 -21.96 -8.70
C LEU A 76 -16.53 -22.94 -9.83
N GLY A 77 -16.46 -24.26 -9.58
CA GLY A 77 -16.70 -25.29 -10.58
C GLY A 77 -15.71 -25.27 -11.76
N VAL A 78 -14.45 -24.90 -11.50
CA VAL A 78 -13.37 -24.85 -12.51
C VAL A 78 -12.12 -25.56 -12.02
N SER A 79 -11.17 -25.83 -12.92
CA SER A 79 -9.88 -26.42 -12.52
C SER A 79 -9.00 -25.41 -11.76
N GLU A 80 -8.13 -25.92 -10.89
CA GLU A 80 -7.11 -25.13 -10.19
C GLU A 80 -6.26 -24.29 -11.16
N SER A 81 -5.86 -24.87 -12.30
CA SER A 81 -5.12 -24.15 -13.35
C SER A 81 -5.88 -22.94 -13.88
N ARG A 82 -7.21 -23.05 -14.02
CA ARG A 82 -8.05 -21.93 -14.43
C ARG A 82 -8.07 -20.82 -13.38
N VAL A 83 -8.11 -21.17 -12.09
CA VAL A 83 -8.02 -20.19 -10.99
C VAL A 83 -6.66 -19.49 -11.00
N SER A 84 -5.56 -20.24 -11.13
CA SER A 84 -4.20 -19.69 -11.22
C SER A 84 -4.06 -18.68 -12.39
N GLN A 85 -4.67 -18.99 -13.54
CA GLN A 85 -4.70 -18.07 -14.68
C GLN A 85 -5.51 -16.80 -14.40
N LEU A 86 -6.68 -16.91 -13.75
CA LEU A 86 -7.49 -15.76 -13.37
C LEU A 86 -6.74 -14.87 -12.38
N HIS A 87 -6.11 -15.46 -11.36
CA HIS A 87 -5.28 -14.73 -10.40
C HIS A 87 -4.12 -14.00 -11.09
N SER A 88 -3.42 -14.65 -12.02
CA SER A 88 -2.31 -14.04 -12.76
C SER A 88 -2.77 -12.89 -13.67
N GLN A 89 -3.92 -13.04 -14.34
CA GLN A 89 -4.53 -11.97 -15.15
C GLN A 89 -4.90 -10.77 -14.29
N CYS A 90 -5.46 -11.03 -13.11
CA CYS A 90 -5.81 -10.02 -12.13
C CYS A 90 -4.57 -9.22 -11.71
N ALA A 91 -3.49 -9.89 -11.32
CA ALA A 91 -2.22 -9.26 -10.97
C ALA A 91 -1.60 -8.45 -12.12
N ALA A 92 -1.74 -8.91 -13.37
CA ALA A 92 -1.28 -8.16 -14.54
C ALA A 92 -2.10 -6.86 -14.75
N ARG A 93 -3.43 -6.92 -14.62
CA ARG A 93 -4.31 -5.74 -14.74
C ARG A 93 -4.04 -4.71 -13.65
N LEU A 94 -3.94 -5.16 -12.40
CA LEU A 94 -3.67 -4.28 -11.27
C LEU A 94 -2.32 -3.58 -11.44
N ARG A 95 -1.27 -4.31 -11.83
CA ARG A 95 0.05 -3.71 -12.12
C ARG A 95 0.00 -2.71 -13.27
N GLY A 96 -0.74 -2.98 -14.34
CA GLY A 96 -0.91 -2.03 -15.45
C GLY A 96 -1.53 -0.72 -14.99
N ARG A 97 -2.64 -0.79 -14.25
CA ARG A 97 -3.36 0.39 -13.74
C ARG A 97 -2.54 1.19 -12.72
N LEU A 98 -1.86 0.51 -11.79
CA LEU A 98 -1.07 1.17 -10.75
C LEU A 98 0.28 1.66 -11.26
N GLY A 99 0.84 1.02 -12.29
CA GLY A 99 2.03 1.51 -13.00
C GLY A 99 1.78 2.86 -13.66
N GLU A 100 0.61 3.05 -14.28
CA GLU A 100 0.19 4.35 -14.80
C GLU A 100 -0.02 5.41 -13.70
N TRP A 101 -0.43 5.00 -12.50
CA TRP A 101 -0.59 5.91 -11.37
C TRP A 101 0.77 6.40 -10.83
N ARG A 102 1.76 5.52 -10.70
CA ARG A 102 3.11 5.88 -10.25
C ARG A 102 3.90 6.74 -11.25
N ALA A 103 3.49 6.77 -12.51
CA ALA A 103 4.13 7.55 -13.57
C ALA A 103 3.56 8.98 -13.73
N ARG A 104 2.51 9.33 -12.97
CA ARG A 104 1.91 10.68 -12.93
C ARG A 104 2.40 11.46 -11.72
#